data_AF-A0A1S9PM84-F1
#
_entry.id   AF-A0A1S9PM84-F1
#
_cell.length_a   1.000
_cell.length_b   1.000
_cell.length_c   1.000
_cell.angle_alpha   90.00
_cell.angle_beta   90.00
_cell.angle_gamma   90.00
#
_symmetry.space_group_name_H-M   'P 1'
#
loop_
_entity.id
_entity.type
_entity.pdbx_description
1 polymer ?
#
loop_
_entity_poly.entity_id
_entity_poly.type
_entity_poly.pdbx_seq_one_letter_code
_entity_poly.pdbx_strand_id
1 'polypeptide(L)'
;MFYKPTKSADKTKLKPADFLSFSLEADSFVVSKNKALSSEPFLRVALHKDTSNIYQHYYKDKWYYGSNPDMLTKFTKKNYIEVLNKLMADKPKVLAKINNKHWAFGEMADLVSYYVHYEEWWAATDTQQ
;
A
#
# COMPACT_ATOMS: atom_id res chain seq x y z
N MET A 1 13.29 -11.46 -11.01
CA MET A 1 12.75 -10.66 -12.13
C MET A 1 13.73 -10.71 -13.29
N PHE A 2 13.30 -10.54 -14.54
CA PHE A 2 14.21 -10.38 -15.66
C PHE A 2 14.13 -8.94 -16.16
N TYR A 3 15.29 -8.30 -16.28
CA TYR A 3 15.43 -6.95 -16.82
C TYR A 3 16.10 -7.02 -18.18
N LYS A 4 15.63 -6.17 -19.09
CA LYS A 4 16.21 -6.01 -20.42
C LYS A 4 16.32 -4.52 -20.69
N PRO A 5 17.54 -3.94 -20.75
CA PRO A 5 17.72 -2.50 -20.87
C PRO A 5 17.20 -1.94 -22.20
N THR A 6 17.13 -2.78 -23.25
CA THR A 6 16.54 -2.44 -24.54
C THR A 6 15.76 -3.64 -25.09
N LYS A 7 14.91 -3.45 -26.12
CA LYS A 7 14.17 -4.56 -26.76
C LYS A 7 15.07 -5.66 -27.36
N SER A 8 16.36 -5.38 -27.58
CA SER A 8 17.30 -6.29 -28.24
C SER A 8 18.31 -6.90 -27.27
N ALA A 9 18.57 -6.30 -26.11
CA ALA A 9 19.57 -6.77 -25.15
C ALA A 9 19.28 -8.17 -24.55
N ASP A 10 20.28 -8.79 -23.94
CA ASP A 10 20.07 -10.03 -23.19
C ASP A 10 19.30 -9.79 -21.90
N LYS A 11 18.52 -10.79 -21.49
CA LYS A 11 17.78 -10.75 -20.22
C LYS A 11 18.77 -10.93 -19.07
N THR A 12 18.86 -9.93 -18.21
CA THR A 12 19.58 -10.04 -16.93
C THR A 12 18.61 -10.50 -15.85
N LYS A 13 18.95 -11.58 -15.14
CA LYS A 13 18.17 -12.01 -13.98
C LYS A 13 18.56 -11.15 -12.78
N LEU A 14 17.60 -10.40 -12.26
CA LEU A 14 17.75 -9.63 -11.04
C LEU A 14 17.10 -10.38 -9.87
N LYS A 15 17.84 -10.52 -8.77
CA LYS A 15 17.36 -11.13 -7.53
C LYS A 15 16.61 -10.06 -6.73
N PRO A 16 15.60 -10.45 -5.94
CA PRO A 16 14.91 -9.48 -5.07
C PRO A 16 15.87 -8.73 -4.13
N ALA A 17 16.92 -9.40 -3.65
CA ALA A 17 17.95 -8.77 -2.81
C ALA A 17 18.73 -7.64 -3.49
N ASP A 18 18.72 -7.58 -4.83
CA ASP A 18 19.39 -6.54 -5.60
C ASP A 18 18.54 -5.24 -5.68
N PHE A 19 17.29 -5.27 -5.21
CA PHE A 19 16.36 -4.15 -5.24
C PHE A 19 15.96 -3.69 -3.84
N LEU A 20 15.81 -2.38 -3.66
CA LEU A 20 15.23 -1.78 -2.46
C LEU A 20 13.82 -1.23 -2.76
N SER A 21 13.68 -0.49 -3.85
CA SER A 21 12.42 0.09 -4.33
C SER A 21 12.45 0.31 -5.84
N PHE A 22 11.27 0.43 -6.46
CA PHE A 22 11.10 0.79 -7.87
C PHE A 22 9.70 1.37 -8.10
N SER A 23 9.49 2.06 -9.22
CA SER A 23 8.17 2.57 -9.61
C SER A 23 7.77 1.99 -10.97
N LEU A 24 6.49 1.72 -11.14
CA LEU A 24 5.89 1.36 -12.43
C LEU A 24 4.69 2.26 -12.66
N GLU A 25 4.75 3.06 -13.72
CA GLU A 25 3.74 4.09 -13.99
C GLU A 25 3.53 4.99 -12.76
N ALA A 26 2.30 5.08 -12.24
CA ALA A 26 1.95 5.86 -11.07
C ALA A 26 2.22 5.11 -9.74
N ASP A 27 2.43 3.79 -9.76
CA ASP A 27 2.55 2.98 -8.56
C ASP A 27 4.00 2.89 -8.07
N SER A 28 4.17 2.93 -6.75
CA SER A 28 5.46 2.74 -6.07
C SER A 28 5.54 1.36 -5.41
N PHE A 29 6.69 0.72 -5.52
CA PHE A 29 6.95 -0.63 -5.02
C PHE A 29 8.22 -0.70 -4.17
N VAL A 30 8.21 -1.63 -3.21
CA VAL A 30 9.33 -1.91 -2.30
C VAL A 30 9.56 -3.41 -2.18
N VAL A 31 10.78 -3.77 -1.83
CA VAL A 31 11.16 -5.16 -1.54
C VAL A 31 11.33 -5.34 -0.04
N SER A 32 10.56 -6.26 0.53
CA SER A 32 10.62 -6.63 1.94
C SER A 32 11.66 -7.72 2.20
N LYS A 33 12.47 -7.53 3.24
CA LYS A 33 13.35 -8.57 3.81
C LYS A 33 12.66 -9.39 4.89
N ASN A 34 11.37 -9.15 5.14
CA ASN A 34 10.60 -9.91 6.10
C ASN A 34 10.57 -11.40 5.72
N LYS A 35 10.97 -12.27 6.66
CA LYS A 35 11.05 -13.72 6.42
C LYS A 35 9.72 -14.34 5.99
N ALA A 36 8.58 -13.76 6.41
CA ALA A 36 7.26 -14.24 6.01
C ALA A 36 6.95 -14.01 4.52
N LEU A 37 7.72 -13.16 3.84
CA LEU A 37 7.57 -12.77 2.44
C LEU A 37 8.73 -13.25 1.56
N SER A 38 9.61 -14.11 2.06
CA SER A 38 10.89 -14.46 1.40
C SER A 38 10.72 -15.04 -0.01
N SER A 39 9.64 -15.78 -0.28
CA SER A 39 9.37 -16.33 -1.60
C SER A 39 8.87 -15.28 -2.60
N GLU A 40 8.21 -14.22 -2.12
CA GLU A 40 7.55 -13.19 -2.93
C GLU A 40 7.62 -11.83 -2.18
N PRO A 41 8.78 -11.17 -2.15
CA PRO A 41 9.02 -10.02 -1.27
C PRO A 41 8.51 -8.68 -1.81
N PHE A 42 7.76 -8.68 -2.90
CA PHE A 42 7.37 -7.48 -3.63
C PHE A 42 6.05 -6.91 -3.10
N LEU A 43 6.10 -5.66 -2.67
CA LEU A 43 4.97 -4.95 -2.10
C LEU A 43 4.73 -3.66 -2.88
N ARG A 44 3.47 -3.38 -3.20
CA ARG A 44 3.03 -2.05 -3.61
C ARG A 44 2.84 -1.18 -2.37
N VAL A 45 3.36 0.03 -2.41
CA VAL A 45 3.09 1.07 -1.41
C VAL A 45 1.72 1.65 -1.74
N ALA A 46 0.71 1.24 -1.00
CA ALA A 46 -0.68 1.61 -1.28
C ALA A 46 -1.07 2.92 -0.57
N LEU A 47 -0.51 3.16 0.61
CA LEU A 47 -0.62 4.44 1.31
C LEU A 47 0.70 4.75 2.01
N HIS A 48 1.22 5.96 1.81
CA HIS A 48 2.37 6.47 2.53
C HIS A 48 1.92 7.50 3.57
N LYS A 49 2.40 7.36 4.81
CA LYS A 49 2.14 8.31 5.89
C LYS A 49 3.30 8.29 6.88
N ASP A 50 3.63 9.46 7.43
CA ASP A 50 4.81 9.74 8.24
C ASP A 50 5.30 8.59 9.12
N THR A 51 4.41 7.99 9.90
CA THR A 51 4.77 6.96 10.89
C THR A 51 4.37 5.54 10.50
N SER A 52 3.45 5.36 9.55
CA SER A 52 2.86 4.06 9.23
C SER A 52 2.28 4.00 7.81
N ASN A 53 2.77 3.06 7.02
CA ASN A 53 2.34 2.85 5.64
C ASN A 53 1.38 1.65 5.53
N ILE A 54 0.59 1.65 4.45
CA ILE A 54 -0.18 0.48 4.01
C ILE A 54 0.49 -0.09 2.76
N TYR A 55 0.68 -1.40 2.76
CA TYR A 55 1.27 -2.15 1.66
C TYR A 55 0.30 -3.22 1.15
N GLN A 56 0.26 -3.39 -0.17
CA GLN A 56 -0.41 -4.52 -0.80
C GLN A 56 0.63 -5.49 -1.36
N HIS A 57 0.45 -6.77 -1.09
CA HIS A 57 1.21 -7.82 -1.73
C HIS A 57 0.90 -7.87 -3.21
N TYR A 58 1.92 -7.71 -4.04
CA TYR A 58 1.72 -7.59 -5.48
C TYR A 58 1.00 -8.80 -6.10
N TYR A 59 1.33 -10.02 -5.66
CA TYR A 59 0.79 -11.25 -6.26
C TYR A 59 -0.42 -11.89 -5.54
N LYS A 60 -0.77 -11.48 -4.32
CA LYS A 60 -1.63 -12.30 -3.43
C LYS A 60 -2.79 -11.55 -2.80
N ASP A 61 -3.05 -10.30 -3.19
CA ASP A 61 -4.10 -9.43 -2.61
C ASP A 61 -4.13 -9.44 -1.07
N LYS A 62 -2.95 -9.59 -0.47
CA LYS A 62 -2.74 -9.54 0.98
C LYS A 62 -2.31 -8.15 1.36
N TRP A 63 -2.88 -7.64 2.44
CA TRP A 63 -2.60 -6.29 2.91
C TRP A 63 -1.76 -6.35 4.18
N TYR A 64 -0.83 -5.40 4.29
CA TYR A 64 0.06 -5.24 5.44
C TYR A 64 0.12 -3.78 5.84
N TYR A 65 0.50 -3.53 7.09
CA TYR A 65 0.83 -2.20 7.60
C TYR A 65 2.11 -2.25 8.43
N GLY A 66 2.79 -1.11 8.50
CA GLY A 66 4.01 -0.97 9.28
C GLY A 66 4.75 0.32 8.94
N SER A 67 5.69 0.70 9.79
CA SER A 67 6.53 1.89 9.58
C SER A 67 7.48 1.73 8.39
N ASN A 68 7.88 0.50 8.06
CA ASN A 68 8.79 0.19 6.96
C ASN A 68 8.48 -1.22 6.39
N PRO A 69 8.99 -1.58 5.20
CA PRO A 69 8.68 -2.85 4.55
C PRO A 69 9.23 -4.09 5.26
N ASP A 70 10.09 -3.95 6.26
CA ASP A 70 10.65 -5.09 6.99
C ASP A 70 9.86 -5.37 8.28
N MET A 71 9.26 -4.34 8.87
CA MET A 71 8.48 -4.37 10.12
C MET A 71 6.97 -4.38 9.83
N LEU A 72 6.51 -5.45 9.18
CA LEU A 72 5.14 -5.56 8.70
C LEU A 72 4.26 -6.41 9.61
N THR A 73 3.04 -5.94 9.80
CA THR A 73 1.94 -6.72 10.37
C THR A 73 0.85 -6.92 9.32
N LYS A 74 0.35 -8.15 9.19
CA LYS A 74 -0.70 -8.47 8.23
C LYS A 74 -2.05 -7.91 8.70
N PHE A 75 -2.81 -7.32 7.79
CA PHE A 75 -4.21 -7.04 8.05
C PHE A 75 -5.02 -8.35 8.11
N THR A 76 -5.92 -8.40 9.08
CA THR A 76 -6.85 -9.50 9.33
C THR A 76 -8.21 -8.92 9.68
N LYS A 77 -9.27 -9.73 9.55
CA LYS A 77 -10.62 -9.30 9.97
C LYS A 77 -10.67 -8.81 11.44
N LYS A 78 -9.79 -9.31 12.30
CA LYS A 78 -9.76 -8.98 13.73
C LYS A 78 -9.16 -7.60 14.00
N ASN A 79 -8.07 -7.24 13.31
CA ASN A 79 -7.34 -5.99 13.54
C ASN A 79 -7.69 -4.88 12.55
N TYR A 80 -8.45 -5.18 11.48
CA TYR A 80 -8.76 -4.26 10.40
C TYR A 80 -9.35 -2.92 10.87
N ILE A 81 -10.47 -2.95 11.62
CA ILE A 81 -11.17 -1.73 12.04
C ILE A 81 -10.27 -0.89 12.96
N GLU A 82 -9.67 -1.53 13.97
CA GLU A 82 -8.82 -0.85 14.94
C GLU A 82 -7.61 -0.18 14.29
N VAL A 83 -6.92 -0.90 13.41
CA VAL A 83 -5.73 -0.39 12.72
C VAL A 83 -6.10 0.75 11.79
N LEU A 84 -7.17 0.63 11.00
CA LEU A 84 -7.59 1.71 10.12
C LEU A 84 -8.00 2.96 10.91
N ASN A 85 -8.71 2.80 12.02
CA ASN A 85 -9.07 3.92 12.90
C ASN A 85 -7.83 4.67 13.42
N LYS A 86 -6.74 3.96 13.71
CA LYS A 86 -5.47 4.56 14.11
C LYS A 86 -4.74 5.22 12.93
N LEU A 87 -4.65 4.53 11.79
CA LEU A 87 -3.91 5.02 10.62
C LEU A 87 -4.56 6.23 9.96
N MET A 88 -5.89 6.34 10.05
CA MET A 88 -6.68 7.37 9.39
C MET A 88 -7.29 8.37 10.38
N ALA A 89 -6.70 8.46 11.59
CA ALA A 89 -7.19 9.31 12.69
C ALA A 89 -7.31 10.80 12.32
N ASP A 90 -6.47 11.25 11.40
CA ASP A 90 -6.43 12.60 10.81
C ASP A 90 -7.60 12.88 9.85
N LYS A 91 -8.36 11.86 9.44
CA LYS A 91 -9.48 12.00 8.48
C LYS A 91 -10.81 11.52 9.08
N PRO A 92 -11.45 12.32 9.96
CA PRO A 92 -12.66 11.90 10.68
C PRO A 92 -13.84 11.49 9.77
N LYS A 93 -13.95 12.07 8.56
CA LYS A 93 -14.97 11.69 7.57
C LYS A 93 -14.73 10.29 6.96
N VAL A 94 -13.48 9.89 6.79
CA VAL A 94 -13.13 8.52 6.36
C VAL A 94 -13.46 7.54 7.49
N LEU A 95 -13.11 7.88 8.73
CA LEU A 95 -13.42 7.08 9.92
C LEU A 95 -14.92 6.86 10.12
N ALA A 96 -15.75 7.88 9.89
CA ALA A 96 -17.21 7.75 9.98
C ALA A 96 -17.73 6.66 9.02
N LYS A 97 -17.18 6.58 7.80
CA LYS A 97 -17.57 5.54 6.82
C LYS A 97 -17.07 4.14 7.23
N ILE A 98 -15.86 4.04 7.77
CA ILE A 98 -15.28 2.79 8.28
C ILE A 98 -16.12 2.26 9.46
N ASN A 99 -16.44 3.12 10.42
CA ASN A 99 -17.18 2.76 11.63
C ASN A 99 -18.63 2.38 11.33
N ASN A 100 -19.22 2.92 10.26
CA ASN A 100 -20.54 2.51 9.75
C ASN A 100 -20.51 1.15 9.02
N LYS A 101 -19.38 0.41 9.05
CA LYS A 101 -19.17 -0.87 8.37
C LYS A 101 -19.44 -0.83 6.86
N HIS A 102 -19.37 0.35 6.26
CA HIS A 102 -19.55 0.48 4.82
C HIS A 102 -18.45 -0.27 4.05
N TRP A 103 -17.25 -0.36 4.62
CA TRP A 103 -16.10 -1.00 3.97
C TRP A 103 -15.67 -2.25 4.74
N ALA A 104 -15.95 -3.42 4.17
CA ALA A 104 -15.48 -4.71 4.66
C ALA A 104 -14.00 -4.91 4.35
N PHE A 105 -13.36 -5.87 5.03
CA PHE A 105 -11.96 -6.22 4.79
C PHE A 105 -11.66 -6.60 3.32
N GLY A 106 -12.65 -7.11 2.57
CA GLY A 106 -12.52 -7.43 1.15
C GLY A 106 -12.40 -6.20 0.24
N GLU A 107 -12.73 -5.01 0.74
CA GLU A 107 -12.82 -3.75 -0.01
C GLU A 107 -11.65 -2.82 0.31
N MET A 108 -10.52 -3.37 0.78
CA MET A 108 -9.30 -2.61 1.09
C MET A 108 -8.81 -1.74 -0.08
N ALA A 109 -8.94 -2.23 -1.32
CA ALA A 109 -8.54 -1.47 -2.50
C ALA A 109 -9.36 -0.19 -2.67
N ASP A 110 -10.69 -0.31 -2.57
CA ASP A 110 -11.61 0.83 -2.67
C ASP A 110 -11.43 1.81 -1.52
N LEU A 111 -11.18 1.30 -0.31
CA LEU A 111 -10.91 2.13 0.86
C LEU A 111 -9.61 2.94 0.74
N VAL A 112 -8.52 2.31 0.30
CA VAL A 112 -7.24 3.01 0.09
C VAL A 112 -7.37 4.01 -1.04
N SER A 113 -8.01 3.62 -2.15
CA SER A 113 -8.30 4.52 -3.27
C SER A 113 -9.12 5.74 -2.82
N TYR A 114 -10.20 5.51 -2.07
CA TYR A 114 -11.00 6.57 -1.50
C TYR A 114 -10.16 7.49 -0.60
N TYR A 115 -9.29 6.95 0.26
CA TYR A 115 -8.44 7.76 1.14
C TYR A 115 -7.46 8.66 0.38
N VAL A 116 -6.79 8.11 -0.65
CA VAL A 116 -5.79 8.81 -1.46
C VAL A 116 -6.46 9.91 -2.29
N HIS A 117 -7.52 9.57 -3.03
CA HIS A 117 -8.23 10.52 -3.89
C HIS A 117 -9.14 11.49 -3.12
N TYR A 118 -9.45 11.22 -1.84
CA TYR A 118 -10.18 12.17 -1.00
C TYR A 118 -9.45 13.51 -0.87
N GLU A 119 -8.12 13.53 -0.89
CA GLU A 119 -7.36 14.80 -0.84
C GLU A 119 -7.47 15.59 -2.14
N GLU A 120 -7.43 14.91 -3.29
CA GLU A 120 -7.48 15.53 -4.61
C GLU A 120 -8.86 16.15 -4.89
N TRP A 121 -9.93 15.48 -4.46
CA TRP A 121 -11.30 15.97 -4.69
C TRP A 121 -11.71 17.11 -3.74
N TRP A 122 -11.16 17.20 -2.53
CA TRP A 122 -11.56 18.25 -1.58
C TRP A 122 -10.65 19.48 -1.61
N ALA A 123 -9.35 19.33 -1.95
CA ALA A 123 -8.47 20.48 -2.21
C ALA A 123 -8.96 21.32 -3.40
N ALA A 124 -9.59 20.68 -4.40
CA ALA A 124 -10.20 21.37 -5.54
C ALA A 124 -11.50 22.12 -5.18
N THR A 125 -12.20 21.74 -4.10
CA THR A 125 -13.47 22.37 -3.70
C THR A 125 -13.31 23.48 -2.66
N ASP A 126 -12.21 23.50 -1.89
CA ASP A 126 -11.91 24.57 -0.93
C ASP A 126 -11.24 25.81 -1.56
N THR A 127 -10.84 25.73 -2.84
CA THR A 127 -10.25 26.89 -3.56
C THR A 127 -11.32 27.81 -4.18
N GLN A 128 -12.61 27.56 -3.90
CA GLN A 128 -13.73 28.41 -4.31
C GLN A 128 -14.60 28.84 -3.12
N GLN A 129 -13.99 29.51 -2.13
CA GLN A 129 -14.72 30.35 -1.17
C GLN A 129 -14.01 31.69 -0.97
#